data_AF-A0A7V3RL00-F1
#
_entry.id   AF-A0A7V3RL00-F1
#
_cell.length_a   1.000
_cell.length_b   1.000
_cell.length_c   1.000
_cell.angle_alpha   90.00
_cell.angle_beta   90.00
_cell.angle_gamma   90.00
#
_symmetry.space_group_name_H-M   'P 1'
#
loop_
_entity.id
_entity.type
_entity.pdbx_description
1 polymer ?
#
loop_
_entity_poly.entity_id
_entity_poly.type
_entity_poly.pdbx_seq_one_letter_code
_entity_poly.pdbx_strand_id
1 'polypeptide(L)' 'MQINLKAQNKHEEYKETELGLLPKEWEVVRLGEIVEYNLGRTPPRNEKASWENGIFPWVSIADMRE' A
#
# COMPACT_ATOMS: atom_id res chain seq x y z
N MET A 1 -29.02 -4.82 -20.14
CA MET A 1 -27.94 -3.93 -19.63
C MET A 1 -26.62 -4.61 -19.95
N GLN A 2 -26.03 -4.26 -21.09
CA GLN A 2 -24.74 -4.81 -21.53
C GLN A 2 -23.65 -3.88 -21.02
N ILE A 3 -22.74 -4.40 -20.20
CA ILE A 3 -21.53 -3.69 -19.78
C ILE A 3 -20.54 -3.70 -20.96
N ASN A 4 -20.29 -2.51 -21.53
CA ASN A 4 -19.30 -2.30 -22.57
C ASN A 4 -17.90 -2.25 -21.97
N LEU A 5 -17.16 -3.35 -22.04
CA LEU A 5 -15.71 -3.35 -21.81
C LEU A 5 -15.02 -2.92 -23.12
N LYS A 6 -14.87 -1.61 -23.33
CA LYS A 6 -13.90 -1.12 -24.31
C LYS A 6 -12.52 -1.07 -23.66
N ALA A 7 -11.86 -2.21 -23.56
CA ALA A 7 -10.41 -2.27 -23.35
C ALA A 7 -9.73 -2.21 -24.72
N GLN A 8 -9.41 -1.00 -25.19
CA GLN A 8 -8.44 -0.82 -26.25
C GLN A 8 -7.03 -0.98 -25.64
N ASN A 9 -6.58 -2.21 -25.47
CA ASN A 9 -5.16 -2.58 -25.31
C ASN A 9 -4.97 -3.96 -25.95
N LYS A 10 -4.23 -4.01 -27.07
CA LYS A 10 -4.26 -5.13 -28.02
C LYS A 10 -3.51 -6.40 -27.58
N HIS A 11 -2.95 -6.47 -26.36
CA HIS A 11 -2.06 -7.56 -25.93
C HIS A 11 -2.06 -7.86 -24.42
N GLU A 12 -3.12 -7.57 -23.68
CA GLU A 12 -3.20 -8.05 -22.30
C GLU A 12 -3.94 -9.39 -22.27
N GLU A 13 -3.17 -10.48 -22.27
CA GLU A 13 -3.69 -11.80 -21.91
C GLU A 13 -4.03 -11.82 -20.42
N TYR A 14 -5.03 -12.60 -20.02
CA TYR A 14 -5.47 -12.72 -18.63
C TYR A 14 -5.33 -14.16 -18.15
N LYS A 15 -5.14 -14.35 -16.85
CA LYS A 15 -5.16 -15.66 -16.18
C LYS A 15 -6.10 -15.62 -14.98
N GLU A 16 -6.72 -16.75 -14.69
CA GLU A 16 -7.46 -16.92 -13.45
C GLU A 16 -6.46 -17.02 -12.29
N THR A 17 -6.70 -16.26 -11.22
CA THR A 17 -5.92 -16.31 -9.98
C THR A 17 -6.87 -16.45 -8.79
N GLU A 18 -6.33 -16.67 -7.60
CA GLU A 18 -7.11 -16.70 -6.35
C GLU A 18 -7.80 -15.36 -6.02
N LEU A 19 -7.39 -14.25 -6.65
CA LEU A 19 -8.02 -12.93 -6.53
C LEU A 19 -8.94 -12.61 -7.73
N GLY A 20 -9.13 -13.56 -8.65
CA GLY A 20 -9.91 -13.43 -9.88
C GLY A 20 -9.05 -13.23 -11.13
N LEU A 21 -9.68 -12.74 -12.21
CA LEU A 21 -9.02 -12.48 -13.49
C LEU A 21 -8.02 -11.32 -13.38
N LEU A 22 -6.74 -11.62 -13.58
CA LEU A 22 -5.66 -10.64 -13.59
C LEU A 22 -4.85 -10.76 -14.90
N PRO A 23 -4.10 -9.70 -15.29
CA PRO A 23 -3.18 -9.80 -16.41
C PRO A 23 -2.23 -10.97 -16.24
N LYS A 24 -1.96 -11.69 -17.32
CA LYS A 24 -1.14 -12.92 -17.31
C LYS A 24 0.27 -12.69 -16.74
N GLU A 25 0.82 -11.50 -17.01
CA GLU A 25 2.13 -11.05 -16.54
C GLU A 25 2.17 -10.70 -15.03
N TRP A 26 1.03 -10.48 -14.39
CA TRP A 26 0.97 -10.15 -12.97
C TRP A 26 1.13 -11.41 -12.12
N GLU A 27 1.84 -11.30 -11.01
CA GLU A 27 1.99 -12.39 -10.04
C GLU A 27 1.31 -11.99 -8.72
N VAL A 28 0.54 -12.92 -8.15
CA VAL A 28 -0.03 -12.73 -6.82
C VAL A 28 1.02 -13.13 -5.80
N VAL A 29 1.47 -12.15 -5.03
CA VAL A 29 2.50 -12.31 -4.00
C VAL A 29 1.98 -11.79 -2.67
N ARG A 30 2.57 -12.25 -1.57
CA ARG A 30 2.34 -11.64 -0.25
C ARG A 30 3.18 -10.38 -0.12
N LEU A 31 2.66 -9.35 0.54
CA LEU A 31 3.38 -8.09 0.75
C LEU A 31 4.80 -8.32 1.31
N GLY A 32 4.93 -9.19 2.31
CA GLY A 32 6.23 -9.52 2.93
C GLY A 32 7.22 -10.29 2.03
N GLU A 33 6.83 -10.72 0.83
CA GLU A 33 7.74 -11.33 -0.15
C GLU A 33 8.50 -10.27 -0.96
N ILE A 34 7.95 -9.05 -1.05
CA ILE A 34 8.50 -7.97 -1.90
C ILE A 34 8.91 -6.72 -1.13
N VAL A 35 8.54 -6.59 0.16
CA VAL A 35 8.96 -5.47 1.01
C VAL A 35 9.42 -5.94 2.39
N GLU A 36 10.43 -5.26 2.91
CA GLU A 36 10.72 -5.23 4.35
C GLU A 36 9.98 -4.05 4.98
N TYR A 37 9.28 -4.29 6.09
CA TYR A 37 8.55 -3.23 6.78
C TYR A 37 8.79 -3.29 8.29
N ASN A 38 8.76 -2.11 8.91
CA ASN A 38 8.84 -1.95 10.35
C ASN A 38 7.56 -1.28 10.86
N LEU A 39 7.12 -1.71 12.03
CA LEU A 39 5.97 -1.09 12.68
C LEU A 39 6.39 0.20 13.39
N GLY A 40 5.68 1.29 13.09
CA GLY A 40 5.83 2.55 13.82
C GLY A 40 5.38 2.41 15.28
N ARG A 41 5.83 3.35 16.12
CA ARG A 41 5.40 3.46 17.51
C ARG A 41 5.09 4.90 17.87
N THR A 42 4.25 5.06 18.88
CA THR A 42 3.97 6.35 19.49
C THR A 42 4.95 6.58 20.63
N PRO A 43 5.79 7.62 20.60
CA PRO A 43 6.61 8.00 21.73
C PRO A 43 5.76 8.28 22.98
N PRO A 44 6.28 8.08 24.21
CA PRO A 44 5.53 8.37 25.43
C PRO A 44 5.09 9.84 25.49
N ARG A 45 3.78 10.08 25.65
CA ARG A 45 3.20 11.44 25.63
C ARG A 45 3.63 12.30 26.82
N ASN A 46 3.94 11.68 27.95
CA ASN A 46 4.36 12.36 29.18
C ASN A 46 5.87 12.65 29.24
N GLU A 47 6.63 12.20 28.24
CA GLU A 47 8.08 12.39 28.18
C GLU A 47 8.41 13.57 27.26
N LYS A 48 8.61 14.76 27.84
CA LYS A 48 8.91 15.99 27.10
C LYS A 48 10.06 15.84 26.11
N ALA A 49 11.09 15.08 26.46
CA ALA A 49 12.25 14.82 25.61
C ALA A 49 11.89 14.13 24.27
N SER A 50 10.74 13.44 24.19
CA SER A 50 10.26 12.82 22.95
C SER A 50 9.62 13.81 21.97
N TRP A 51 9.28 15.03 22.42
CA TRP A 51 8.46 15.98 21.66
C TRP A 51 9.13 17.36 21.52
N GLU A 52 9.95 17.75 22.48
CA GLU A 52 10.66 19.03 22.47
C GLU A 52 11.98 18.89 21.71
N ASN A 53 12.25 19.81 20.77
CA ASN A 53 13.47 19.83 19.94
C ASN A 53 13.75 18.52 19.16
N GLY A 54 12.69 17.81 18.75
CA GLY A 54 12.82 16.58 17.97
C GLY A 54 13.50 16.83 16.62
N ILE A 55 14.50 16.00 16.29
CA ILE A 55 15.23 16.05 15.02
C ILE A 55 14.72 15.04 13.98
N PHE A 56 13.87 14.09 14.42
CA PHE A 56 13.29 13.07 13.56
C PHE A 56 11.83 13.43 13.24
N PRO A 57 11.41 13.35 11.97
CA PRO A 57 10.02 13.57 11.61
C PRO A 57 9.16 12.43 12.19
N TRP A 58 8.15 12.80 12.98
CA TRP A 58 7.16 11.86 13.50
C TRP A 58 5.86 12.07 12.73
N VAL A 59 5.48 11.08 11.93
CA VAL A 59 4.29 11.11 11.09
C VAL A 59 3.18 10.31 11.77
N SER A 60 2.00 10.91 11.84
CA SER A 60 0.78 10.34 12.39
C SER A 60 -0.31 10.25 11.34
N ILE A 61 -1.42 9.61 11.68
CA ILE A 61 -2.62 9.56 10.82
C ILE A 61 -3.14 10.98 10.54
N ALA A 62 -3.02 11.91 11.48
CA ALA A 62 -3.49 13.29 11.29
C ALA A 62 -2.71 14.04 10.19
N ASP A 63 -1.52 13.56 9.83
CA ASP A 63 -0.71 14.11 8.75
C ASP A 63 -1.13 13.56 7.37
N MET A 64 -1.88 12.44 7.33
CA MET A 64 -2.38 11.83 6.11
C MET A 64 -3.69 12.51 5.69
N ARG A 65 -3.58 13.46 4.76
CA ARG A 65 -4.72 14.16 4.17
C ARG A 65 -5.19 13.42 2.91
N GLU A 66 -6.47 13.61 2.57
CA GLU A 66 -7.07 13.17 1.30
C GLU A 66 -6.48 13.87 0.07
#